data_AF-A0A429V9Z2-F1
#
_entry.id   AF-A0A429V9Z2-F1
#
_cell.length_a   1.000
_cell.length_b   1.000
_cell.length_c   1.000
_cell.angle_alpha   90.00
_cell.angle_beta   90.00
_cell.angle_gamma   90.00
#
_symmetry.space_group_name_H-M   'P 1'
#
loop_
_entity.id
_entity.type
_entity.pdbx_description
1 polymer ?
#
loop_
_entity_poly.entity_id
_entity_poly.type
_entity_poly.pdbx_seq_one_letter_code
_entity_poly.pdbx_strand_id
1 'polypeptide(L)'
;MNPDNRPLRRLGRRDLLRGSAAALAASAAAPLDAAVPRGGGWKALGDDVRSEMAWAWDKYREHAWGKDEIKPVSGAVSSFPLKHHHLGLTLIEALDTLWVMGLDSRFADGVAWVKREANFAVDGEVSVFETSIRLVGGLLSAHHASGDPALLALARDLADRLLPAFDTPTGFPYRYINLKTRAVRDPATNPAEIGSFLPEWGTLSRLTGDPRYHDFTRRAMVRLFERRSRLDLLAVKIDARTGEWLDRRATVGSYADSYYEYLWDSWQLFGDAECRRMYEVCTAAILRHQKVWKDGRLWIADVDFETGKVVSTEQDELASFYGGLLAQGGHCAEGAALTMSWSALQDRFGVLPEGYDYASGKPTAVGNALRPELADSAFNLWLLDRQPRWREIAWRHFAAMRRWNKARYGYTDLADITSDPKRQADHCPGYWWSEQMKYYYLLFSDTPRFDYSRNYLSTEGDVLLGFRHGR
;
A
#
# COMPACT_ATOMS: atom_id res chain seq x y z
N MET A 1 39.78 -39.01 41.09
CA MET A 1 39.13 -37.75 41.52
C MET A 1 39.57 -36.67 40.55
N ASN A 2 38.60 -36.04 39.89
CA ASN A 2 38.76 -35.14 38.75
C ASN A 2 39.63 -33.91 39.09
N PRO A 3 40.70 -33.61 38.32
CA PRO A 3 41.42 -32.34 38.37
C PRO A 3 40.90 -31.42 37.26
N ASP A 4 40.50 -30.20 37.60
CA ASP A 4 40.98 -28.98 36.94
C ASP A 4 40.15 -27.77 37.34
N ASN A 5 40.85 -26.82 37.96
CA ASN A 5 40.33 -25.52 38.35
C ASN A 5 41.40 -24.46 38.01
N ARG A 6 40.95 -23.39 37.33
CA ARG A 6 41.60 -22.09 37.02
C ARG A 6 42.50 -21.98 35.77
N PRO A 7 42.76 -20.76 35.24
CA PRO A 7 41.91 -19.57 35.08
C PRO A 7 42.03 -18.88 33.69
N LEU A 8 41.19 -17.87 33.47
CA LEU A 8 41.23 -16.88 32.38
C LEU A 8 42.62 -16.24 32.16
N ARG A 9 43.08 -16.21 30.90
CA ARG A 9 44.18 -15.33 30.45
C ARG A 9 43.65 -14.30 29.44
N ARG A 10 43.81 -13.03 29.79
CA ARG A 10 43.74 -11.87 28.89
C ARG A 10 44.88 -11.96 27.87
N LEU A 11 44.58 -11.74 26.60
CA LEU A 11 45.57 -11.38 25.58
C LEU A 11 45.35 -9.93 25.15
N GLY A 12 46.43 -9.16 25.24
CA GLY A 12 46.45 -7.71 25.18
C GLY A 12 46.60 -7.15 23.76
N ARG A 13 46.49 -5.82 23.72
CA ARG A 13 46.74 -4.96 22.56
C ARG A 13 48.19 -5.10 22.06
N ARG A 14 48.33 -5.13 20.73
CA ARG A 14 49.56 -5.14 19.89
C ARG A 14 50.01 -6.55 19.49
N ASP A 15 49.43 -7.03 18.39
CA ASP A 15 50.16 -7.20 17.12
C ASP A 15 49.21 -7.76 16.05
N LEU A 16 48.95 -6.96 15.02
CA LEU A 16 48.79 -7.34 13.60
C LEU A 16 48.25 -6.13 12.82
N LEU A 17 49.14 -5.15 12.62
CA LEU A 17 49.08 -4.27 11.46
C LEU A 17 49.63 -5.06 10.27
N ARG A 18 48.74 -5.43 9.33
CA ARG A 18 48.96 -5.55 7.87
C ARG A 18 47.87 -6.46 7.29
N GLY A 19 47.02 -5.91 6.44
CA GLY A 19 46.19 -6.72 5.55
C GLY A 19 44.85 -6.09 5.21
N SER A 20 44.81 -5.43 4.05
CA SER A 20 43.62 -5.17 3.22
C SER A 20 42.50 -4.31 3.83
N ALA A 21 42.58 -3.01 3.51
CA ALA A 21 41.39 -2.22 3.24
C ALA A 21 40.64 -2.89 2.07
N ALA A 22 39.66 -3.73 2.39
CA ALA A 22 38.65 -4.12 1.42
C ALA A 22 37.71 -2.93 1.26
N ALA A 23 37.99 -2.09 0.26
CA ALA A 23 36.98 -1.22 -0.28
C ALA A 23 35.80 -2.11 -0.71
N LEU A 24 34.67 -2.01 -0.01
CA LEU A 24 33.39 -2.48 -0.48
C LEU A 24 33.04 -1.63 -1.70
N ALA A 25 33.58 -2.01 -2.86
CA ALA A 25 33.05 -1.59 -4.13
C ALA A 25 31.66 -2.21 -4.21
N ALA A 26 30.64 -1.41 -3.94
CA ALA A 26 29.28 -1.73 -4.35
C ALA A 26 29.35 -1.97 -5.85
N SER A 27 29.24 -3.22 -6.30
CA SER A 27 29.07 -3.51 -7.71
C SER A 27 27.78 -2.84 -8.13
N ALA A 28 27.87 -1.78 -8.93
CA ALA A 28 26.72 -1.24 -9.61
C ALA A 28 26.07 -2.42 -10.36
N ALA A 29 24.85 -2.79 -9.97
CA ALA A 29 24.04 -3.64 -10.81
C ALA A 29 24.05 -3.00 -12.20
N ALA A 30 24.37 -3.77 -13.23
CA ALA A 30 24.25 -3.27 -14.60
C ALA A 30 22.83 -2.65 -14.72
N PRO A 31 22.70 -1.45 -15.30
CA PRO A 31 21.39 -0.88 -15.55
C PRO A 31 20.50 -1.95 -16.18
N LEU A 32 19.21 -1.96 -15.86
CA LEU A 32 18.25 -2.61 -16.75
C LEU A 32 18.29 -1.80 -18.05
N ASP A 33 19.29 -2.07 -18.90
CA ASP A 33 19.39 -1.64 -20.28
C ASP A 33 18.29 -2.38 -21.02
N ALA A 34 17.08 -1.89 -20.83
CA ALA A 34 16.06 -2.05 -21.81
C ALA A 34 15.64 -0.62 -22.17
N ALA A 35 15.82 -0.27 -23.43
CA ALA A 35 14.84 0.62 -24.01
C ALA A 35 13.48 -0.07 -23.85
N VAL A 36 12.40 0.69 -23.63
CA VAL A 36 11.03 0.19 -23.80
C VAL A 36 11.03 -0.68 -25.07
N PRO A 37 10.54 -1.94 -25.04
CA PRO A 37 10.58 -2.81 -26.21
C PRO A 37 10.03 -2.06 -27.41
N ARG A 38 10.93 -1.62 -28.32
CA ARG A 38 10.59 -0.71 -29.42
C ARG A 38 9.65 -1.34 -30.46
N GLY A 39 9.22 -2.59 -30.25
CA GLY A 39 8.47 -3.39 -31.21
C GLY A 39 6.96 -3.58 -30.95
N GLY A 40 6.40 -3.22 -29.78
CA GLY A 40 5.01 -3.56 -29.43
C GLY A 40 4.09 -2.41 -28.99
N GLY A 41 4.66 -1.26 -28.60
CA GLY A 41 3.90 -0.15 -28.01
C GLY A 41 3.33 -0.46 -26.62
N TRP A 42 2.71 0.53 -25.97
CA TRP A 42 2.14 0.39 -24.62
C TRP A 42 1.09 -0.72 -24.54
N LYS A 43 0.24 -0.86 -25.56
CA LYS A 43 -0.82 -1.87 -25.57
C LYS A 43 -0.29 -3.30 -25.45
N ALA A 44 0.81 -3.63 -26.14
CA ALA A 44 1.44 -4.95 -26.02
C ALA A 44 1.97 -5.20 -24.60
N LEU A 45 2.49 -4.18 -23.91
CA LEU A 45 2.84 -4.28 -22.49
C LEU A 45 1.61 -4.50 -21.61
N GLY A 46 0.47 -3.89 -21.94
CA GLY A 46 -0.81 -4.17 -21.28
C GLY A 46 -1.25 -5.63 -21.46
N ASP A 47 -1.07 -6.20 -22.65
CA ASP A 47 -1.36 -7.62 -22.92
C ASP A 47 -0.41 -8.56 -22.16
N ASP A 48 0.87 -8.20 -22.03
CA ASP A 48 1.84 -8.91 -21.19
C ASP A 48 1.43 -8.90 -19.71
N VAL A 49 1.07 -7.73 -19.17
CA VAL A 49 0.60 -7.60 -17.77
C VAL A 49 -0.63 -8.46 -17.53
N ARG A 50 -1.62 -8.40 -18.43
CA ARG A 50 -2.84 -9.23 -18.37
C ARG A 50 -2.50 -10.72 -18.40
N SER A 51 -1.54 -11.13 -19.22
CA SER A 51 -1.11 -12.53 -19.33
C SER A 51 -0.41 -13.02 -18.06
N GLU A 52 0.44 -12.20 -17.45
CA GLU A 52 1.09 -12.51 -16.18
C GLU A 52 0.08 -12.56 -15.01
N MET A 53 -0.90 -11.65 -14.97
CA MET A 53 -1.99 -11.70 -13.98
C MET A 53 -2.83 -12.98 -14.14
N ALA A 54 -3.20 -13.34 -15.37
CA ALA A 54 -3.96 -14.56 -15.64
C ALA A 54 -3.19 -15.82 -15.21
N TRP A 55 -1.88 -15.87 -15.51
CA TRP A 55 -1.01 -16.97 -15.09
C TRP A 55 -0.90 -17.06 -13.56
N ALA A 56 -0.67 -15.94 -12.88
CA ALA A 56 -0.57 -15.91 -11.42
C ALA A 56 -1.90 -16.37 -10.80
N TRP A 57 -3.03 -15.87 -11.29
CA TRP A 57 -4.36 -16.30 -10.83
C TRP A 57 -4.57 -17.80 -10.97
N ASP A 58 -4.20 -18.38 -12.11
CA ASP A 58 -4.33 -19.82 -12.32
C ASP A 58 -3.48 -20.60 -11.30
N LYS A 59 -2.29 -20.10 -10.95
CA LYS A 59 -1.46 -20.69 -9.88
C LYS A 59 -2.04 -20.53 -8.48
N TYR A 60 -2.61 -19.37 -8.17
CA TYR A 60 -3.38 -19.21 -6.95
C TYR A 60 -4.55 -20.19 -6.88
N ARG A 61 -5.30 -20.35 -7.98
CA ARG A 61 -6.42 -21.29 -8.06
C ARG A 61 -5.97 -22.75 -7.91
N GLU A 62 -4.80 -23.12 -8.44
CA GLU A 62 -4.23 -24.46 -8.29
C GLU A 62 -3.78 -24.76 -6.84
N HIS A 63 -3.19 -23.79 -6.14
CA HIS A 63 -2.45 -24.04 -4.90
C HIS A 63 -3.08 -23.45 -3.63
N ALA A 64 -3.89 -22.40 -3.75
CA ALA A 64 -4.33 -21.56 -2.66
C ALA A 64 -5.82 -21.16 -2.77
N TRP A 65 -6.63 -21.88 -3.54
CA TRP A 65 -8.05 -21.55 -3.75
C TRP A 65 -8.81 -21.45 -2.42
N GLY A 66 -9.42 -20.28 -2.18
CA GLY A 66 -10.15 -19.98 -0.96
C GLY A 66 -9.26 -19.66 0.26
N LYS A 67 -7.97 -19.49 0.05
CA LYS A 67 -6.99 -19.10 1.08
C LYS A 67 -6.62 -17.63 0.91
N ASP A 68 -6.10 -17.03 1.97
CA ASP A 68 -5.86 -15.59 1.96
C ASP A 68 -4.69 -15.22 1.06
N GLU A 69 -3.59 -15.96 1.15
CA GLU A 69 -2.37 -15.63 0.45
C GLU A 69 -1.63 -16.91 0.03
N ILE A 70 -1.03 -16.86 -1.16
CA ILE A 70 -0.16 -17.93 -1.67
C ILE A 70 1.30 -17.64 -1.27
N LYS A 71 2.02 -18.70 -0.94
CA LYS A 71 3.49 -18.73 -0.82
C LYS A 71 4.06 -19.28 -2.13
N PRO A 72 4.44 -18.44 -3.10
CA PRO A 72 4.56 -18.82 -4.50
C PRO A 72 5.89 -19.54 -4.83
N VAL A 73 6.85 -19.61 -3.89
CA VAL A 73 8.06 -20.43 -4.01
C VAL A 73 7.76 -21.85 -3.56
N SER A 74 7.17 -22.01 -2.37
CA SER A 74 6.86 -23.34 -1.81
C SER A 74 5.56 -23.96 -2.32
N GLY A 75 4.61 -23.14 -2.76
CA GLY A 75 3.23 -23.53 -3.06
C GLY A 75 2.35 -23.68 -1.81
N ALA A 76 2.82 -23.24 -0.65
CA ALA A 76 2.05 -23.23 0.60
C ALA A 76 1.14 -21.98 0.68
N VAL A 77 0.52 -21.76 1.85
CA VAL A 77 -0.39 -20.62 2.07
C VAL A 77 -0.10 -19.93 3.41
N SER A 78 -0.48 -18.66 3.51
CA SER A 78 -0.60 -17.91 4.75
C SER A 78 -2.04 -17.43 4.97
N SER A 79 -2.34 -17.07 6.21
CA SER A 79 -3.64 -16.56 6.62
C SER A 79 -3.54 -15.12 7.07
N PHE A 80 -4.47 -14.29 6.62
CA PHE A 80 -4.58 -12.87 6.93
C PHE A 80 -6.04 -12.43 6.71
N PRO A 81 -6.64 -11.58 7.56
CA PRO A 81 -6.09 -10.99 8.80
C PRO A 81 -6.13 -11.95 10.00
N LEU A 82 -6.80 -13.10 9.87
CA LEU A 82 -6.94 -14.07 10.94
C LEU A 82 -5.75 -15.05 10.95
N LYS A 83 -5.20 -15.33 12.13
CA LYS A 83 -4.01 -16.21 12.27
C LYS A 83 -4.26 -17.68 11.92
N HIS A 84 -5.49 -18.15 12.03
CA HIS A 84 -5.84 -19.58 11.93
C HIS A 84 -7.10 -19.84 11.10
N HIS A 85 -7.56 -18.85 10.34
CA HIS A 85 -8.77 -18.94 9.54
C HIS A 85 -8.58 -18.12 8.26
N HIS A 86 -9.19 -18.55 7.15
CA HIS A 86 -9.10 -17.85 5.88
C HIS A 86 -10.42 -17.18 5.55
N LEU A 87 -10.33 -15.95 5.05
CA LEU A 87 -11.47 -15.16 4.57
C LEU A 87 -11.49 -15.05 3.04
N GLY A 88 -10.48 -15.60 2.36
CA GLY A 88 -10.36 -15.52 0.91
C GLY A 88 -9.84 -14.16 0.45
N LEU A 89 -8.86 -13.60 1.18
CA LEU A 89 -8.29 -12.28 0.92
C LEU A 89 -7.90 -12.05 -0.56
N THR A 90 -6.95 -12.83 -1.09
CA THR A 90 -6.52 -12.74 -2.49
C THR A 90 -7.68 -12.85 -3.47
N LEU A 91 -8.67 -13.70 -3.16
CA LEU A 91 -9.87 -13.86 -3.99
C LEU A 91 -10.64 -12.57 -4.12
N ILE A 92 -10.85 -11.87 -3.01
CA ILE A 92 -11.61 -10.62 -2.95
C ILE A 92 -10.79 -9.47 -3.57
N GLU A 93 -9.51 -9.34 -3.21
CA GLU A 93 -8.63 -8.28 -3.72
C GLU A 93 -8.38 -8.35 -5.24
N ALA A 94 -8.44 -9.55 -5.84
CA ALA A 94 -8.20 -9.70 -7.27
C ALA A 94 -9.41 -9.31 -8.16
N LEU A 95 -10.63 -9.23 -7.62
CA LEU A 95 -11.85 -9.28 -8.42
C LEU A 95 -11.95 -8.12 -9.42
N ASP A 96 -11.78 -6.89 -8.97
CA ASP A 96 -11.88 -5.74 -9.86
C ASP A 96 -10.72 -5.68 -10.88
N THR A 97 -9.51 -6.12 -10.49
CA THR A 97 -8.37 -6.30 -11.39
C THR A 97 -8.71 -7.28 -12.51
N LEU A 98 -9.26 -8.45 -12.18
CA LEU A 98 -9.68 -9.45 -13.16
C LEU A 98 -10.74 -8.88 -14.11
N TRP A 99 -11.68 -8.09 -13.59
CA TRP A 99 -12.74 -7.47 -14.38
C TRP A 99 -12.18 -6.40 -15.33
N VAL A 100 -11.34 -5.48 -14.85
CA VAL A 100 -10.81 -4.39 -15.68
C VAL A 100 -9.90 -4.91 -16.79
N MET A 101 -9.21 -6.03 -16.54
CA MET A 101 -8.40 -6.76 -17.52
C MET A 101 -9.18 -7.62 -18.50
N GLY A 102 -10.51 -7.73 -18.38
CA GLY A 102 -11.30 -8.62 -19.24
C GLY A 102 -10.93 -10.10 -19.08
N LEU A 103 -10.66 -10.52 -17.84
CA LEU A 103 -10.48 -11.93 -17.45
C LEU A 103 -11.81 -12.47 -16.90
N ASP A 104 -12.88 -12.31 -17.68
CA ASP A 104 -14.28 -12.46 -17.24
C ASP A 104 -14.60 -13.83 -16.62
N SER A 105 -14.05 -14.92 -17.16
CA SER A 105 -14.27 -16.26 -16.60
C SER A 105 -13.62 -16.44 -15.23
N ARG A 106 -12.45 -15.84 -15.01
CA ARG A 106 -11.73 -15.86 -13.72
C ARG A 106 -12.45 -15.00 -12.69
N PHE A 107 -12.90 -13.81 -13.11
CA PHE A 107 -13.75 -12.94 -12.30
C PHE A 107 -15.04 -13.66 -11.86
N ALA A 108 -15.76 -14.29 -12.79
CA ALA A 108 -17.00 -15.00 -12.49
C ALA A 108 -16.78 -16.19 -11.52
N ASP A 109 -15.68 -16.94 -11.67
CA ASP A 109 -15.33 -18.04 -10.75
C ASP A 109 -15.03 -17.51 -9.33
N GLY A 110 -14.29 -16.39 -9.23
CA GLY A 110 -14.01 -15.72 -7.96
C GLY A 110 -15.28 -15.21 -7.27
N VAL A 111 -16.15 -14.49 -7.99
CA VAL A 111 -17.44 -14.02 -7.46
C VAL A 111 -18.32 -15.20 -7.02
N ALA A 112 -18.36 -16.29 -7.79
CA ALA A 112 -19.11 -17.49 -7.43
C ALA A 112 -18.59 -18.15 -6.15
N TRP A 113 -17.28 -18.15 -5.92
CA TRP A 113 -16.70 -18.60 -4.66
C TRP A 113 -17.10 -17.69 -3.50
N VAL A 114 -16.92 -16.38 -3.63
CA VAL A 114 -17.23 -15.40 -2.57
C VAL A 114 -18.68 -15.54 -2.11
N LYS A 115 -19.62 -15.62 -3.06
CA LYS A 115 -21.05 -15.75 -2.74
C LYS A 115 -21.41 -17.05 -2.03
N ARG A 116 -20.65 -18.12 -2.25
CA ARG A 116 -20.93 -19.44 -1.70
C ARG A 116 -20.23 -19.67 -0.36
N GLU A 117 -19.00 -19.17 -0.21
CA GLU A 117 -18.09 -19.57 0.86
C GLU A 117 -17.75 -18.44 1.84
N ALA A 118 -17.85 -17.17 1.44
CA ALA A 118 -17.46 -16.07 2.32
C ALA A 118 -18.41 -15.97 3.53
N ASN A 119 -17.82 -15.99 4.73
CA ASN A 119 -18.54 -15.88 5.99
C ASN A 119 -17.68 -15.12 7.01
N PHE A 120 -18.17 -13.96 7.45
CA PHE A 120 -17.46 -13.11 8.40
C PHE A 120 -17.94 -13.30 9.84
N ALA A 121 -18.84 -14.25 10.12
CA ALA A 121 -19.26 -14.60 11.48
C ALA A 121 -18.25 -15.49 12.22
N VAL A 122 -16.98 -15.07 12.22
CA VAL A 122 -15.84 -15.83 12.74
C VAL A 122 -15.44 -15.34 14.12
N ASP A 123 -15.21 -16.26 15.06
CA ASP A 123 -14.64 -15.94 16.37
C ASP A 123 -13.13 -15.72 16.23
N GLY A 124 -12.75 -14.53 15.81
CA GLY A 124 -11.37 -14.18 15.53
C GLY A 124 -11.17 -12.67 15.44
N GLU A 125 -10.02 -12.22 15.94
CA GLU A 125 -9.61 -10.81 15.97
C GLU A 125 -8.95 -10.40 14.66
N VAL A 126 -9.40 -9.28 14.09
CA VAL A 126 -8.86 -8.68 12.86
C VAL A 126 -8.43 -7.23 13.09
N SER A 127 -7.50 -6.73 12.27
CA SER A 127 -7.24 -5.29 12.17
C SER A 127 -8.42 -4.61 11.48
N VAL A 128 -8.94 -3.53 12.08
CA VAL A 128 -10.09 -2.78 11.55
C VAL A 128 -9.72 -2.09 10.23
N PHE A 129 -8.54 -1.47 10.18
CA PHE A 129 -7.99 -0.80 9.01
C PHE A 129 -7.80 -1.76 7.84
N GLU A 130 -7.01 -2.82 8.02
CA GLU A 130 -6.69 -3.78 6.95
C GLU A 130 -7.93 -4.50 6.44
N THR A 131 -8.88 -4.84 7.33
CA THR A 131 -10.14 -5.47 6.93
C THR A 131 -11.01 -4.51 6.12
N SER A 132 -10.97 -3.22 6.43
CA SER A 132 -11.74 -2.22 5.69
C SER A 132 -11.19 -2.02 4.28
N ILE A 133 -9.92 -1.65 4.16
CA ILE A 133 -9.34 -1.29 2.86
C ILE A 133 -9.28 -2.49 1.90
N ARG A 134 -9.05 -3.71 2.41
CA ARG A 134 -8.91 -4.92 1.56
C ARG A 134 -10.22 -5.64 1.28
N LEU A 135 -11.00 -5.92 2.33
CA LEU A 135 -12.19 -6.78 2.21
C LEU A 135 -13.45 -5.97 1.96
N VAL A 136 -13.68 -4.88 2.71
CA VAL A 136 -14.83 -4.00 2.44
C VAL A 136 -14.63 -3.30 1.10
N GLY A 137 -13.45 -2.73 0.85
CA GLY A 137 -13.04 -2.15 -0.44
C GLY A 137 -13.21 -3.14 -1.60
N GLY A 138 -12.56 -4.31 -1.53
CA GLY A 138 -12.63 -5.34 -2.58
C GLY A 138 -14.03 -5.86 -2.89
N LEU A 139 -14.89 -6.01 -1.87
CA LEU A 139 -16.28 -6.39 -2.08
C LEU A 139 -17.10 -5.26 -2.75
N LEU A 140 -16.84 -4.00 -2.39
CA LEU A 140 -17.48 -2.83 -3.00
C LEU A 140 -17.03 -2.63 -4.45
N SER A 141 -15.74 -2.76 -4.75
CA SER A 141 -15.21 -2.64 -6.11
C SER A 141 -15.76 -3.76 -7.01
N ALA A 142 -15.79 -5.01 -6.52
CA ALA A 142 -16.42 -6.12 -7.22
C ALA A 142 -17.94 -5.95 -7.40
N HIS A 143 -18.64 -5.38 -6.42
CA HIS A 143 -20.05 -4.99 -6.56
C HIS A 143 -20.23 -3.93 -7.66
N HIS A 144 -19.40 -2.88 -7.66
CA HIS A 144 -19.46 -1.84 -8.69
C HIS A 144 -19.17 -2.37 -10.10
N ALA A 145 -18.31 -3.38 -10.24
CA ALA A 145 -17.98 -4.02 -11.52
C ALA A 145 -19.08 -4.97 -12.04
N SER A 146 -19.84 -5.62 -11.15
CA SER A 146 -20.80 -6.67 -11.51
C SER A 146 -22.27 -6.27 -11.38
N GLY A 147 -22.57 -5.31 -10.52
CA GLY A 147 -23.91 -5.02 -10.04
C GLY A 147 -24.49 -6.10 -9.12
N ASP A 148 -23.72 -7.11 -8.68
CA ASP A 148 -24.25 -8.22 -7.88
C ASP A 148 -24.55 -7.77 -6.43
N PRO A 149 -25.81 -7.78 -5.98
CA PRO A 149 -26.19 -7.28 -4.66
C PRO A 149 -25.68 -8.16 -3.51
N ALA A 150 -25.29 -9.42 -3.76
CA ALA A 150 -24.72 -10.28 -2.72
C ALA A 150 -23.37 -9.78 -2.23
N LEU A 151 -22.56 -9.19 -3.12
CA LEU A 151 -21.26 -8.61 -2.77
C LEU A 151 -21.43 -7.36 -1.88
N LEU A 152 -22.41 -6.50 -2.21
CA LEU A 152 -22.77 -5.37 -1.35
C LEU A 152 -23.28 -5.82 0.02
N ALA A 153 -24.09 -6.88 0.08
CA ALA A 153 -24.57 -7.44 1.34
C ALA A 153 -23.42 -7.95 2.23
N LEU A 154 -22.41 -8.59 1.64
CA LEU A 154 -21.20 -9.03 2.32
C LEU A 154 -20.34 -7.86 2.81
N ALA A 155 -20.15 -6.83 1.98
CA ALA A 155 -19.43 -5.61 2.37
C ALA A 155 -20.12 -4.93 3.57
N ARG A 156 -21.46 -4.87 3.54
CA ARG A 156 -22.27 -4.34 4.64
C ARG A 156 -22.13 -5.17 5.91
N ASP A 157 -22.26 -6.51 5.83
CA ASP A 157 -22.11 -7.39 7.00
C ASP A 157 -20.74 -7.20 7.66
N LEU A 158 -19.67 -7.10 6.85
CA LEU A 158 -18.34 -6.88 7.38
C LEU A 158 -18.17 -5.48 8.00
N ALA A 159 -18.66 -4.42 7.35
CA ALA A 159 -18.62 -3.08 7.94
C ALA A 159 -19.43 -2.99 9.24
N ASP A 160 -20.61 -3.61 9.30
CA ASP A 160 -21.41 -3.73 10.52
C ASP A 160 -20.66 -4.48 11.64
N ARG A 161 -19.75 -5.40 11.27
CA ARG A 161 -18.85 -6.09 12.22
C ARG A 161 -17.80 -5.18 12.82
N LEU A 162 -17.24 -4.30 12.01
CA LEU A 162 -16.18 -3.38 12.38
C LEU A 162 -16.68 -2.14 13.12
N LEU A 163 -17.93 -1.72 12.87
CA LEU A 163 -18.53 -0.49 13.41
C LEU A 163 -18.32 -0.27 14.93
N PRO A 164 -18.45 -1.28 15.81
CA PRO A 164 -18.23 -1.09 17.25
C PRO A 164 -16.81 -0.67 17.63
N ALA A 165 -15.81 -0.84 16.76
CA ALA A 165 -14.45 -0.37 17.03
C ALA A 165 -14.39 1.15 17.25
N PHE A 166 -15.30 1.91 16.63
CA PHE A 166 -15.42 3.37 16.73
C PHE A 166 -16.15 3.85 18.00
N ASP A 167 -16.63 2.93 18.85
CA ASP A 167 -17.29 3.26 20.12
C ASP A 167 -16.26 3.66 21.19
N THR A 168 -15.65 4.82 20.99
CA THR A 168 -14.69 5.44 21.90
C THR A 168 -15.11 6.88 22.21
N PRO A 169 -14.68 7.47 23.34
CA PRO A 169 -14.98 8.88 23.65
C PRO A 169 -14.52 9.87 22.57
N THR A 170 -13.46 9.56 21.83
CA THR A 170 -12.95 10.39 20.74
C THR A 170 -13.64 10.11 19.40
N GLY A 171 -14.23 8.92 19.25
CA GLY A 171 -14.69 8.37 17.98
C GLY A 171 -13.59 7.76 17.11
N PHE A 172 -12.34 7.69 17.58
CA PHE A 172 -11.26 6.96 16.92
C PHE A 172 -11.46 5.45 17.09
N PRO A 173 -11.25 4.64 16.05
CA PRO A 173 -11.36 3.20 16.17
C PRO A 173 -10.24 2.61 17.03
N TYR A 174 -10.57 1.59 17.82
CA TYR A 174 -9.58 0.61 18.26
C TYR A 174 -8.94 -0.07 17.04
N ARG A 175 -7.67 -0.48 17.15
CA ARG A 175 -6.98 -1.14 16.03
C ARG A 175 -7.55 -2.51 15.68
N TYR A 176 -7.98 -3.25 16.70
CA TYR A 176 -8.43 -4.63 16.54
C TYR A 176 -9.85 -4.85 17.06
N ILE A 177 -10.60 -5.72 16.38
CA ILE A 177 -11.93 -6.16 16.77
C ILE A 177 -12.15 -7.65 16.45
N ASN A 178 -12.86 -8.36 17.32
CA ASN A 178 -13.33 -9.71 17.03
C ASN A 178 -14.62 -9.70 16.18
N LEU A 179 -14.62 -10.38 15.04
CA LEU A 179 -15.72 -10.33 14.06
C LEU A 179 -17.05 -10.93 14.57
N LYS A 180 -17.01 -11.82 15.58
CA LYS A 180 -18.19 -12.44 16.18
C LYS A 180 -18.57 -11.78 17.49
N THR A 181 -17.65 -11.69 18.45
CA THR A 181 -17.93 -11.19 19.81
C THR A 181 -17.95 -9.67 19.90
N ARG A 182 -17.38 -8.98 18.90
CA ARG A 182 -17.21 -7.52 18.85
C ARG A 182 -16.31 -6.96 19.96
N ALA A 183 -15.54 -7.83 20.64
CA ALA A 183 -14.54 -7.40 21.59
C ALA A 183 -13.43 -6.61 20.87
N VAL A 184 -13.06 -5.46 21.43
CA VAL A 184 -12.08 -4.53 20.87
C VAL A 184 -10.77 -4.55 21.67
N ARG A 185 -9.64 -4.29 21.01
CA ARG A 185 -8.31 -4.25 21.64
C ARG A 185 -7.41 -3.20 20.99
N ASP A 186 -6.40 -2.79 21.76
CA ASP A 186 -5.30 -1.92 21.34
C ASP A 186 -5.76 -0.50 20.94
N PRO A 187 -5.97 0.39 21.93
CA PRO A 187 -6.34 1.77 21.67
C PRO A 187 -5.14 2.60 21.18
N ALA A 188 -3.90 2.12 21.22
CA ALA A 188 -2.74 2.88 20.77
C ALA A 188 -2.60 2.78 19.25
N THR A 189 -3.36 3.62 18.55
CA THR A 189 -3.54 3.65 17.09
C THR A 189 -2.72 4.76 16.43
N ASN A 190 -2.97 5.06 15.16
CA ASN A 190 -2.24 6.00 14.32
C ASN A 190 -3.15 6.68 13.28
N PRO A 191 -2.71 7.76 12.61
CA PRO A 191 -3.51 8.47 11.63
C PRO A 191 -4.11 7.59 10.51
N ALA A 192 -3.32 6.70 9.90
CA ALA A 192 -3.81 5.80 8.84
C ALA A 192 -4.94 4.89 9.37
N GLU A 193 -4.71 4.23 10.51
CA GLU A 193 -5.70 3.33 11.12
C GLU A 193 -6.92 4.05 11.73
N ILE A 194 -6.93 5.39 11.78
CA ILE A 194 -8.10 6.19 12.18
C ILE A 194 -8.86 6.73 10.96
N GLY A 195 -8.13 7.18 9.94
CA GLY A 195 -8.66 8.03 8.89
C GLY A 195 -8.90 7.35 7.55
N SER A 196 -8.38 6.13 7.37
CA SER A 196 -8.42 5.45 6.08
C SER A 196 -9.66 4.56 5.93
N PHE A 197 -10.85 5.17 5.99
CA PHE A 197 -12.14 4.45 5.84
C PHE A 197 -13.20 5.16 4.98
N LEU A 198 -13.12 6.49 4.84
CA LEU A 198 -14.23 7.31 4.34
C LEU A 198 -14.64 6.99 2.88
N PRO A 199 -13.72 6.76 1.92
CA PRO A 199 -14.05 6.30 0.57
C PRO A 199 -14.88 5.00 0.53
N GLU A 200 -14.49 3.95 1.25
CA GLU A 200 -15.22 2.68 1.26
C GLU A 200 -16.57 2.83 1.99
N TRP A 201 -16.54 3.40 3.20
CA TRP A 201 -17.72 3.46 4.08
C TRP A 201 -18.72 4.55 3.65
N GLY A 202 -18.22 5.64 3.07
CA GLY A 202 -19.04 6.65 2.40
C GLY A 202 -19.72 6.09 1.15
N THR A 203 -19.02 5.27 0.37
CA THR A 203 -19.60 4.54 -0.77
C THR A 203 -20.66 3.55 -0.29
N LEU A 204 -20.39 2.79 0.77
CA LEU A 204 -21.37 1.90 1.39
C LEU A 204 -22.62 2.67 1.86
N SER A 205 -22.46 3.86 2.45
CA SER A 205 -23.58 4.71 2.85
C SER A 205 -24.42 5.16 1.65
N ARG A 206 -23.78 5.55 0.54
CA ARG A 206 -24.49 5.92 -0.70
C ARG A 206 -25.29 4.76 -1.28
N LEU A 207 -24.73 3.56 -1.27
CA LEU A 207 -25.35 2.36 -1.86
C LEU A 207 -26.47 1.79 -0.98
N THR A 208 -26.35 1.89 0.34
CA THR A 208 -27.32 1.31 1.29
C THR A 208 -28.36 2.30 1.81
N GLY A 209 -28.08 3.61 1.70
CA GLY A 209 -28.89 4.67 2.32
C GLY A 209 -28.70 4.80 3.84
N ASP A 210 -27.81 4.02 4.46
CA ASP A 210 -27.52 4.09 5.89
C ASP A 210 -26.37 5.07 6.15
N PRO A 211 -26.62 6.24 6.75
CA PRO A 211 -25.60 7.29 6.87
C PRO A 211 -24.52 6.97 7.91
N ARG A 212 -24.72 5.96 8.76
CA ARG A 212 -23.82 5.69 9.89
C ARG A 212 -22.39 5.45 9.41
N TYR A 213 -22.18 4.68 8.34
CA TYR A 213 -20.82 4.35 7.89
C TYR A 213 -20.02 5.60 7.50
N HIS A 214 -20.63 6.53 6.78
CA HIS A 214 -20.07 7.83 6.46
C HIS A 214 -19.84 8.67 7.73
N ASP A 215 -20.85 8.78 8.59
CA ASP A 215 -20.81 9.70 9.73
C ASP A 215 -19.74 9.30 10.76
N PHE A 216 -19.59 7.99 11.04
CA PHE A 216 -18.55 7.51 11.95
C PHE A 216 -17.14 7.78 11.42
N THR A 217 -16.89 7.47 10.14
CA THR A 217 -15.56 7.58 9.54
C THR A 217 -15.17 9.04 9.28
N ARG A 218 -16.11 9.86 8.80
CA ARG A 218 -15.91 11.31 8.66
C ARG A 218 -15.65 11.99 10.00
N ARG A 219 -16.39 11.60 11.05
CA ARG A 219 -16.16 12.13 12.41
C ARG A 219 -14.74 11.80 12.88
N ALA A 220 -14.28 10.56 12.74
CA ALA A 220 -12.93 10.15 13.13
C ALA A 220 -11.86 10.96 12.38
N MET A 221 -12.01 11.10 11.06
CA MET A 221 -11.10 11.90 10.22
C MET A 221 -11.03 13.38 10.64
N VAL A 222 -12.17 14.04 10.83
CA VAL A 222 -12.22 15.45 11.27
C VAL A 222 -11.66 15.61 12.68
N ARG A 223 -11.98 14.69 13.60
CA ARG A 223 -11.44 14.73 14.96
C ARG A 223 -9.93 14.57 14.96
N LEU A 224 -9.37 13.69 14.13
CA LEU A 224 -7.94 13.52 13.99
C LEU A 224 -7.28 14.80 13.44
N PHE A 225 -7.87 15.41 12.42
CA PHE A 225 -7.46 16.71 11.93
C PHE A 225 -7.36 17.70 13.11
N GLU A 226 -8.37 17.85 13.94
CA GLU A 226 -8.34 18.77 15.10
C GLU A 226 -7.19 18.53 16.12
N ARG A 227 -6.45 17.40 16.06
CA ARG A 227 -5.31 17.10 16.95
C ARG A 227 -3.95 17.56 16.41
N ARG A 228 -3.93 18.25 15.26
CA ARG A 228 -2.72 18.86 14.71
C ARG A 228 -2.03 19.79 15.71
N SER A 229 -0.71 19.87 15.62
CA SER A 229 0.07 20.86 16.35
C SER A 229 -0.15 22.29 15.83
N ARG A 230 0.51 23.27 16.45
CA ARG A 230 0.58 24.65 15.92
C ARG A 230 1.27 24.77 14.56
N LEU A 231 1.96 23.72 14.11
CA LEU A 231 2.56 23.63 12.78
C LEU A 231 1.64 22.93 11.77
N ASP A 232 0.40 22.60 12.16
CA ASP A 232 -0.54 21.82 11.36
C ASP A 232 -0.05 20.40 11.00
N LEU A 233 0.89 19.85 11.78
CA LEU A 233 1.38 18.47 11.64
C LEU A 233 0.68 17.51 12.62
N LEU A 234 0.63 16.23 12.26
CA LEU A 234 0.15 15.13 13.11
C LEU A 234 1.32 14.24 13.51
N ALA A 235 1.31 13.73 14.74
CA ALA A 235 2.24 12.66 15.13
C ALA A 235 1.71 11.29 14.68
N VAL A 236 2.49 10.22 14.83
CA VAL A 236 2.12 8.90 14.30
C VAL A 236 1.47 7.97 15.31
N LYS A 237 1.56 8.25 16.62
CA LYS A 237 0.95 7.37 17.64
C LYS A 237 0.01 8.13 18.56
N ILE A 238 -1.23 7.67 18.69
CA ILE A 238 -2.30 8.33 19.47
C ILE A 238 -3.15 7.30 20.22
N ASP A 239 -3.63 7.64 21.42
CA ASP A 239 -4.58 6.79 22.16
C ASP A 239 -6.03 7.10 21.73
N ALA A 240 -6.73 6.10 21.19
CA ALA A 240 -8.09 6.18 20.71
C ALA A 240 -9.12 6.56 21.79
N ARG A 241 -8.81 6.38 23.07
CA ARG A 241 -9.73 6.68 24.17
C ARG A 241 -9.57 8.11 24.68
N THR A 242 -8.33 8.59 24.75
CA THR A 242 -8.02 9.91 25.31
C THR A 242 -7.84 10.98 24.23
N GLY A 243 -7.39 10.59 23.03
CA GLY A 243 -7.03 11.50 21.97
C GLY A 243 -5.65 12.16 22.15
N GLU A 244 -4.86 11.66 23.10
CA GLU A 244 -3.51 12.16 23.40
C GLU A 244 -2.46 11.50 22.51
N TRP A 245 -1.53 12.30 21.99
CA TRP A 245 -0.37 11.81 21.26
C TRP A 245 0.56 11.02 22.20
N LEU A 246 0.97 9.84 21.77
CA LEU A 246 1.87 8.91 22.47
C LEU A 246 3.31 8.99 21.97
N ASP A 247 3.54 9.72 20.89
CA ASP A 247 4.85 10.10 20.39
C ASP A 247 4.84 11.51 19.79
N ARG A 248 5.93 11.88 19.12
CA ARG A 248 6.12 13.22 18.56
C ARG A 248 6.56 13.20 17.10
N ARG A 249 6.72 12.03 16.50
CA ARG A 249 7.21 11.89 15.13
C ARG A 249 6.07 12.16 14.16
N ALA A 250 6.24 13.11 13.26
CA ALA A 250 5.42 13.30 12.07
C ALA A 250 6.13 12.70 10.87
N THR A 251 5.38 12.03 10.00
CA THR A 251 5.86 11.43 8.75
C THR A 251 4.76 11.50 7.69
N VAL A 252 5.14 11.23 6.44
CA VAL A 252 4.22 10.89 5.34
C VAL A 252 4.21 9.41 5.01
N GLY A 253 5.14 8.61 5.54
CA GLY A 253 5.19 7.16 5.31
C GLY A 253 4.27 6.39 6.26
N SER A 254 4.70 5.16 6.57
CA SER A 254 3.93 4.19 7.35
C SER A 254 3.27 4.81 8.60
N TYR A 255 2.05 4.38 8.87
CA TYR A 255 1.18 4.82 9.98
C TYR A 255 0.51 6.19 9.79
N ALA A 256 0.87 6.97 8.76
CA ALA A 256 0.24 8.25 8.49
C ALA A 256 -0.21 8.46 7.05
N ASP A 257 0.55 7.93 6.09
CA ASP A 257 0.26 7.84 4.65
C ASP A 257 -1.18 8.12 4.21
N SER A 258 -2.02 7.08 4.22
CA SER A 258 -3.35 7.00 3.62
C SER A 258 -4.38 7.88 4.31
N TYR A 259 -4.10 8.41 5.51
CA TYR A 259 -4.92 9.49 6.07
C TYR A 259 -4.88 10.72 5.16
N TYR A 260 -3.69 11.10 4.67
CA TYR A 260 -3.55 12.26 3.79
C TYR A 260 -4.20 12.02 2.43
N GLU A 261 -4.10 10.80 1.88
CA GLU A 261 -4.81 10.41 0.66
C GLU A 261 -6.30 10.56 0.85
N TYR A 262 -6.84 10.00 1.93
CA TYR A 262 -8.29 9.96 2.12
C TYR A 262 -8.93 11.33 2.35
N LEU A 263 -8.17 12.34 2.76
CA LEU A 263 -8.63 13.73 2.75
C LEU A 263 -8.86 14.24 1.32
N TRP A 264 -7.92 13.98 0.40
CA TRP A 264 -8.09 14.37 -1.00
C TRP A 264 -9.13 13.50 -1.71
N ASP A 265 -9.10 12.21 -1.46
CA ASP A 265 -9.97 11.23 -2.10
C ASP A 265 -11.43 11.43 -1.76
N SER A 266 -11.73 11.79 -0.51
CA SER A 266 -13.09 12.11 -0.10
C SER A 266 -13.61 13.37 -0.81
N TRP A 267 -12.73 14.30 -1.15
CA TRP A 267 -13.07 15.41 -2.05
C TRP A 267 -13.29 14.92 -3.48
N GLN A 268 -12.40 14.12 -4.04
CA GLN A 268 -12.50 13.62 -5.41
C GLN A 268 -13.76 12.75 -5.64
N LEU A 269 -14.03 11.83 -4.73
CA LEU A 269 -15.12 10.86 -4.83
C LEU A 269 -16.47 11.45 -4.41
N PHE A 270 -16.47 12.33 -3.39
CA PHE A 270 -17.70 12.82 -2.79
C PHE A 270 -17.99 14.31 -2.95
N GLY A 271 -17.02 15.11 -3.35
CA GLY A 271 -17.14 16.57 -3.37
C GLY A 271 -17.10 17.19 -1.96
N ASP A 272 -16.53 16.51 -0.97
CA ASP A 272 -16.42 17.04 0.41
C ASP A 272 -15.37 18.16 0.48
N ALA A 273 -15.85 19.41 0.44
CA ALA A 273 -15.00 20.60 0.47
C ALA A 273 -14.23 20.77 1.79
N GLU A 274 -14.71 20.18 2.90
CA GLU A 274 -13.98 20.22 4.16
C GLU A 274 -12.79 19.27 4.11
N CYS A 275 -12.95 18.05 3.57
CA CYS A 275 -11.83 17.13 3.37
C CYS A 275 -10.75 17.74 2.47
N ARG A 276 -11.13 18.42 1.39
CA ARG A 276 -10.20 19.20 0.56
C ARG A 276 -9.43 20.25 1.37
N ARG A 277 -10.13 21.07 2.17
CA ARG A 277 -9.50 22.08 3.02
C ARG A 277 -8.53 21.45 4.02
N MET A 278 -8.91 20.33 4.62
CA MET A 278 -8.06 19.61 5.57
C MET A 278 -6.79 19.08 4.89
N TYR A 279 -6.91 18.52 3.68
CA TYR A 279 -5.77 18.14 2.85
C TYR A 279 -4.85 19.34 2.60
N GLU A 280 -5.38 20.45 2.09
CA GLU A 280 -4.61 21.64 1.75
C GLU A 280 -3.81 22.18 2.97
N VAL A 281 -4.41 22.15 4.16
CA VAL A 281 -3.74 22.54 5.42
C VAL A 281 -2.60 21.57 5.77
N CYS A 282 -2.88 20.27 5.81
CA CYS A 282 -1.87 19.25 6.16
C CYS A 282 -0.71 19.25 5.15
N THR A 283 -1.01 19.24 3.85
CA THR A 283 0.01 19.21 2.80
C THR A 283 0.85 20.48 2.77
N ALA A 284 0.26 21.66 2.99
CA ALA A 284 1.04 22.89 3.12
C ALA A 284 2.02 22.83 4.31
N ALA A 285 1.61 22.27 5.44
CA ALA A 285 2.47 22.06 6.60
C ALA A 285 3.60 21.06 6.31
N ILE A 286 3.28 19.92 5.70
CA ILE A 286 4.26 18.90 5.29
C ILE A 286 5.30 19.53 4.35
N LEU A 287 4.87 20.25 3.31
CA LEU A 287 5.79 20.88 2.36
C LEU A 287 6.63 22.01 2.97
N ARG A 288 6.15 22.65 4.04
CA ARG A 288 6.89 23.69 4.77
C ARG A 288 7.93 23.11 5.73
N HIS A 289 7.59 22.02 6.42
CA HIS A 289 8.37 21.54 7.57
C HIS A 289 9.15 20.25 7.29
N GLN A 290 8.69 19.39 6.39
CA GLN A 290 9.28 18.09 6.11
C GLN A 290 10.01 18.03 4.75
N LYS A 291 9.75 18.98 3.84
CA LYS A 291 10.38 19.00 2.50
C LYS A 291 11.89 19.23 2.58
N VAL A 292 12.68 18.29 2.07
CA VAL A 292 14.15 18.37 2.02
C VAL A 292 14.66 18.07 0.61
N TRP A 293 15.65 18.84 0.16
CA TRP A 293 16.41 18.56 -1.07
C TRP A 293 17.81 18.08 -0.72
N LYS A 294 18.19 16.92 -1.27
CA LYS A 294 19.52 16.32 -1.11
C LYS A 294 20.03 15.87 -2.47
N ASP A 295 21.18 16.41 -2.88
CA ASP A 295 21.87 16.06 -4.13
C ASP A 295 20.94 16.12 -5.37
N GLY A 296 20.11 17.18 -5.44
CA GLY A 296 19.14 17.40 -6.51
C GLY A 296 17.89 16.53 -6.46
N ARG A 297 17.68 15.72 -5.41
CA ARG A 297 16.49 14.87 -5.21
C ARG A 297 15.64 15.37 -4.05
N LEU A 298 14.32 15.27 -4.22
CA LEU A 298 13.33 15.65 -3.22
C LEU A 298 13.02 14.47 -2.29
N TRP A 299 12.98 14.74 -0.99
CA TRP A 299 12.61 13.79 0.07
C TRP A 299 11.69 14.48 1.09
N ILE A 300 10.97 13.69 1.89
CA ILE A 300 10.12 14.19 2.98
C ILE A 300 10.65 13.63 4.31
N ALA A 301 11.36 14.47 5.06
CA ALA A 301 11.97 14.09 6.33
C ALA A 301 10.92 13.84 7.41
N ASP A 302 11.15 12.86 8.27
CA ASP A 302 10.40 12.79 9.52
C ASP A 302 10.85 13.92 10.45
N VAL A 303 9.88 14.59 11.07
CA VAL A 303 10.12 15.72 11.98
C VAL A 303 9.40 15.54 13.31
N ASP A 304 9.84 16.25 14.33
CA ASP A 304 9.05 16.47 15.53
C ASP A 304 7.85 17.35 15.20
N PHE A 305 6.63 16.86 15.44
CA PHE A 305 5.40 17.46 14.95
C PHE A 305 5.10 18.86 15.53
N GLU A 306 5.67 19.24 16.68
CA GLU A 306 5.48 20.59 17.25
C GLU A 306 6.62 21.55 16.95
N THR A 307 7.84 21.05 16.81
CA THR A 307 9.04 21.89 16.63
C THR A 307 9.53 21.95 15.18
N GLY A 308 9.10 21.02 14.33
CA GLY A 308 9.55 20.89 12.94
C GLY A 308 11.01 20.48 12.79
N LYS A 309 11.68 20.06 13.87
CA LYS A 309 13.06 19.58 13.81
C LYS A 309 13.09 18.20 13.18
N VAL A 310 13.97 18.00 12.19
CA VAL A 310 14.22 16.67 11.60
C VAL A 310 14.62 15.69 12.69
N VAL A 311 13.91 14.56 12.76
CA VAL A 311 14.19 13.45 13.69
C VAL A 311 14.67 12.20 12.98
N SER A 312 14.33 12.03 11.69
CA SER A 312 14.87 10.97 10.85
C SER A 312 15.02 11.42 9.40
N THR A 313 16.01 10.83 8.73
CA THR A 313 16.23 10.95 7.28
C THR A 313 15.97 9.62 6.56
N GLU A 314 15.47 8.62 7.29
CA GLU A 314 14.96 7.39 6.74
C GLU A 314 13.56 7.61 6.18
N GLN A 315 13.29 7.07 5.00
CA GLN A 315 11.95 6.91 4.44
C GLN A 315 11.71 5.44 4.08
N ASP A 316 10.54 4.95 4.42
CA ASP A 316 10.05 3.69 3.85
C ASP A 316 9.60 3.88 2.40
N GLU A 317 9.57 2.78 1.65
CA GLU A 317 9.21 2.78 0.23
C GLU A 317 7.75 3.19 -0.01
N LEU A 318 6.85 2.90 0.96
CA LEU A 318 5.44 3.25 0.88
C LEU A 318 5.26 4.74 0.65
N ALA A 319 6.10 5.59 1.28
CA ALA A 319 6.10 7.05 1.08
C ALA A 319 6.23 7.53 -0.39
N SER A 320 6.51 6.64 -1.34
CA SER A 320 6.49 6.95 -2.77
C SER A 320 5.10 7.28 -3.33
N PHE A 321 4.01 6.81 -2.70
CA PHE A 321 2.61 7.17 -3.04
C PHE A 321 2.43 8.71 -3.05
N TYR A 322 3.11 9.38 -2.11
CA TYR A 322 2.91 10.81 -1.84
C TYR A 322 3.28 11.69 -3.04
N GLY A 323 4.10 11.18 -3.97
CA GLY A 323 4.36 11.84 -5.25
C GLY A 323 3.11 12.01 -6.10
N GLY A 324 2.27 10.97 -6.20
CA GLY A 324 0.98 10.97 -6.86
C GLY A 324 0.00 11.90 -6.13
N LEU A 325 -0.11 11.76 -4.81
CA LEU A 325 -1.00 12.57 -3.99
C LEU A 325 -0.69 14.07 -4.08
N LEU A 326 0.59 14.46 -4.04
CA LEU A 326 1.00 15.86 -4.22
C LEU A 326 0.53 16.39 -5.57
N ALA A 327 0.67 15.61 -6.63
CA ALA A 327 0.27 16.03 -7.97
C ALA A 327 -1.25 16.16 -8.10
N GLN A 328 -2.02 15.21 -7.55
CA GLN A 328 -3.48 15.29 -7.49
C GLN A 328 -3.94 16.56 -6.78
N GLY A 329 -3.31 16.89 -5.65
CA GLY A 329 -3.57 18.11 -4.87
C GLY A 329 -3.09 19.43 -5.48
N GLY A 330 -2.52 19.41 -6.69
CA GLY A 330 -2.06 20.60 -7.40
C GLY A 330 -0.59 20.98 -7.19
N HIS A 331 0.16 20.21 -6.40
CA HIS A 331 1.62 20.35 -6.21
C HIS A 331 2.40 19.52 -7.23
N CYS A 332 2.08 19.66 -8.53
CA CYS A 332 2.62 18.81 -9.59
C CYS A 332 4.16 18.81 -9.69
N ALA A 333 4.82 19.94 -9.39
CA ALA A 333 6.28 20.03 -9.44
C ALA A 333 6.94 19.21 -8.33
N GLU A 334 6.47 19.34 -7.08
CA GLU A 334 6.92 18.52 -5.97
C GLU A 334 6.55 17.05 -6.15
N GLY A 335 5.32 16.74 -6.59
CA GLY A 335 4.89 15.37 -6.84
C GLY A 335 5.75 14.66 -7.89
N ALA A 336 6.04 15.34 -9.01
CA ALA A 336 6.96 14.83 -10.02
C ALA A 336 8.39 14.66 -9.47
N ALA A 337 8.90 15.61 -8.68
CA ALA A 337 10.24 15.54 -8.13
C ALA A 337 10.41 14.37 -7.14
N LEU A 338 9.43 14.14 -6.26
CA LEU A 338 9.46 13.02 -5.31
C LEU A 338 9.38 11.67 -6.02
N THR A 339 8.49 11.54 -7.02
CA THR A 339 8.37 10.32 -7.84
C THR A 339 9.67 10.02 -8.58
N MET A 340 10.33 11.05 -9.13
CA MET A 340 11.63 10.90 -9.79
C MET A 340 12.75 10.53 -8.81
N SER A 341 12.71 10.96 -7.54
CA SER A 341 13.64 10.49 -6.51
C SER A 341 13.57 8.97 -6.32
N TRP A 342 12.35 8.44 -6.17
CA TRP A 342 12.10 7.01 -6.02
C TRP A 342 12.44 6.23 -7.29
N SER A 343 12.04 6.70 -8.48
CA SER A 343 12.46 6.07 -9.75
C SER A 343 13.98 6.02 -9.88
N ALA A 344 14.73 7.03 -9.44
CA ALA A 344 16.19 7.01 -9.49
C ALA A 344 16.80 5.99 -8.50
N LEU A 345 16.15 5.75 -7.36
CA LEU A 345 16.55 4.64 -6.48
C LEU A 345 16.27 3.29 -7.11
N GLN A 346 15.12 3.15 -7.77
CA GLN A 346 14.80 1.94 -8.51
C GLN A 346 15.84 1.66 -9.59
N ASP A 347 16.25 2.67 -10.37
CA ASP A 347 17.29 2.50 -11.39
C ASP A 347 18.64 2.05 -10.78
N ARG A 348 18.94 2.47 -9.54
CA ARG A 348 20.16 2.07 -8.82
C ARG A 348 20.10 0.64 -8.29
N PHE A 349 18.97 0.22 -7.74
CA PHE A 349 18.84 -1.06 -7.02
C PHE A 349 18.11 -2.14 -7.83
N GLY A 350 17.44 -1.80 -8.92
CA GLY A 350 16.52 -2.65 -9.68
C GLY A 350 15.16 -2.80 -9.02
N VAL A 351 15.14 -3.11 -7.72
CA VAL A 351 13.94 -3.16 -6.85
C VAL A 351 14.21 -2.23 -5.67
N LEU A 352 13.19 -1.47 -5.24
CA LEU A 352 13.33 -0.51 -4.15
C LEU A 352 13.56 -1.21 -2.81
N PRO A 353 14.48 -0.72 -1.96
CA PRO A 353 14.59 -1.18 -0.58
C PRO A 353 13.36 -0.75 0.22
N GLU A 354 12.90 -1.58 1.15
CA GLU A 354 11.78 -1.27 2.05
C GLU A 354 12.01 0.01 2.87
N GLY A 355 13.29 0.33 3.16
CA GLY A 355 13.69 1.54 3.86
C GLY A 355 14.98 2.10 3.31
N TYR A 356 15.06 3.43 3.17
CA TYR A 356 16.19 4.15 2.61
C TYR A 356 16.50 5.42 3.40
N ASP A 357 17.76 5.57 3.82
CA ASP A 357 18.26 6.83 4.38
C ASP A 357 18.89 7.67 3.28
N TYR A 358 18.20 8.74 2.88
CA TYR A 358 18.65 9.64 1.82
C TYR A 358 19.84 10.50 2.23
N ALA A 359 20.11 10.68 3.53
CA ALA A 359 21.25 11.46 3.98
C ALA A 359 22.56 10.69 3.81
N SER A 360 22.58 9.41 4.19
CA SER A 360 23.74 8.53 3.98
C SER A 360 23.78 7.86 2.61
N GLY A 361 22.66 7.85 1.89
CA GLY A 361 22.53 7.25 0.56
C GLY A 361 22.49 5.72 0.57
N LYS A 362 21.98 5.11 1.65
CA LYS A 362 22.02 3.66 1.92
C LYS A 362 20.63 3.10 2.26
N PRO A 363 20.34 1.85 1.85
CA PRO A 363 19.20 1.11 2.38
C PRO A 363 19.34 0.93 3.90
N THR A 364 18.26 1.18 4.63
CA THR A 364 18.10 0.86 6.06
C THR A 364 17.41 -0.49 6.26
N ALA A 365 16.55 -0.88 5.31
CA ALA A 365 15.94 -2.20 5.22
C ALA A 365 16.07 -2.75 3.79
N VAL A 366 16.74 -3.91 3.66
CA VAL A 366 17.09 -4.52 2.37
C VAL A 366 16.06 -5.50 1.83
N GLY A 367 14.96 -5.72 2.56
CA GLY A 367 13.80 -6.44 2.01
C GLY A 367 13.06 -5.60 0.98
N ASN A 368 12.09 -6.20 0.32
CA ASN A 368 11.05 -5.50 -0.43
C ASN A 368 9.78 -6.36 -0.38
N ALA A 369 8.70 -5.82 0.18
CA ALA A 369 7.46 -6.56 0.35
C ALA A 369 6.61 -6.65 -0.94
N LEU A 370 7.23 -6.61 -2.14
CA LEU A 370 6.50 -6.56 -3.41
C LEU A 370 5.58 -5.32 -3.46
N ARG A 371 6.12 -4.16 -3.09
CA ARG A 371 5.37 -2.93 -2.90
C ARG A 371 4.84 -2.27 -4.19
N PRO A 372 3.66 -1.63 -4.16
CA PRO A 372 3.05 -1.01 -5.34
C PRO A 372 3.27 0.52 -5.52
N GLU A 373 3.72 1.25 -4.50
CA GLU A 373 3.46 2.68 -4.36
C GLU A 373 4.19 3.55 -5.42
N LEU A 374 5.33 3.12 -5.96
CA LEU A 374 5.96 3.83 -7.08
C LEU A 374 5.12 3.71 -8.38
N ALA A 375 4.48 2.56 -8.60
CA ALA A 375 3.61 2.36 -9.76
C ALA A 375 2.29 3.13 -9.62
N ASP A 376 1.75 3.21 -8.40
CA ASP A 376 0.63 4.08 -8.04
C ASP A 376 0.95 5.54 -8.36
N SER A 377 2.04 6.06 -7.79
CA SER A 377 2.49 7.44 -7.97
C SER A 377 2.64 7.80 -9.46
N ALA A 378 3.24 6.90 -10.25
CA ALA A 378 3.35 7.05 -11.70
C ALA A 378 1.98 7.04 -12.41
N PHE A 379 1.04 6.18 -11.99
CA PHE A 379 -0.31 6.15 -12.53
C PHE A 379 -1.06 7.46 -12.28
N ASN A 380 -1.04 7.95 -11.04
CA ASN A 380 -1.70 9.19 -10.65
C ASN A 380 -1.13 10.41 -11.41
N LEU A 381 0.19 10.51 -11.53
CA LEU A 381 0.84 11.55 -12.34
C LEU A 381 0.48 11.44 -13.84
N TRP A 382 0.41 10.22 -14.37
CA TRP A 382 0.04 9.99 -15.76
C TRP A 382 -1.39 10.41 -16.06
N LEU A 383 -2.34 10.19 -15.14
CA LEU A 383 -3.73 10.63 -15.32
C LEU A 383 -3.83 12.15 -15.60
N LEU A 384 -2.96 12.93 -14.95
CA LEU A 384 -2.96 14.41 -15.00
C LEU A 384 -2.39 14.97 -16.30
N ASP A 385 -1.23 14.48 -16.76
CA ASP A 385 -0.50 15.11 -17.88
C ASP A 385 -0.25 14.18 -19.08
N ARG A 386 -0.53 12.87 -18.94
CA ARG A 386 -0.36 11.82 -19.96
C ARG A 386 1.07 11.69 -20.49
N GLN A 387 2.08 12.24 -19.81
CA GLN A 387 3.45 12.22 -20.29
C GLN A 387 4.01 10.78 -20.34
N PRO A 388 4.72 10.38 -21.41
CA PRO A 388 5.26 9.03 -21.57
C PRO A 388 6.19 8.58 -20.45
N ARG A 389 6.93 9.51 -19.82
CA ARG A 389 7.87 9.22 -18.73
C ARG A 389 7.27 8.41 -17.58
N TRP A 390 5.98 8.60 -17.29
CA TRP A 390 5.29 7.89 -16.22
C TRP A 390 5.04 6.42 -16.58
N ARG A 391 4.67 6.15 -17.83
CA ARG A 391 4.61 4.79 -18.38
C ARG A 391 5.99 4.14 -18.42
N GLU A 392 7.05 4.90 -18.68
CA GLU A 392 8.43 4.39 -18.65
C GLU A 392 8.88 3.95 -17.25
N ILE A 393 8.53 4.73 -16.20
CA ILE A 393 8.80 4.34 -14.79
C ILE A 393 8.09 3.03 -14.47
N ALA A 394 6.77 2.96 -14.71
CA ALA A 394 6.00 1.76 -14.43
C ALA A 394 6.47 0.55 -15.25
N TRP A 395 6.92 0.77 -16.49
CA TRP A 395 7.46 -0.30 -17.32
C TRP A 395 8.77 -0.86 -16.75
N ARG A 396 9.69 0.01 -16.28
CA ARG A 396 10.90 -0.44 -15.56
C ARG A 396 10.52 -1.20 -14.28
N HIS A 397 9.49 -0.74 -13.57
CA HIS A 397 8.96 -1.41 -12.37
C HIS A 397 8.41 -2.81 -12.66
N PHE A 398 7.53 -2.94 -13.64
CA PHE A 398 7.02 -4.23 -14.09
C PHE A 398 8.13 -5.17 -14.58
N ALA A 399 9.09 -4.66 -15.37
CA ALA A 399 10.20 -5.45 -15.87
C ALA A 399 11.11 -5.98 -14.73
N ALA A 400 11.40 -5.13 -13.73
CA ALA A 400 12.15 -5.54 -12.54
C ALA A 400 11.39 -6.60 -11.73
N MET A 401 10.09 -6.40 -11.51
CA MET A 401 9.23 -7.37 -10.81
C MET A 401 9.21 -8.73 -11.53
N ARG A 402 9.04 -8.74 -12.86
CA ARG A 402 9.12 -9.98 -13.66
C ARG A 402 10.46 -10.69 -13.52
N ARG A 403 11.56 -9.93 -13.47
CA ARG A 403 12.91 -10.50 -13.39
C ARG A 403 13.23 -11.07 -12.02
N TRP A 404 12.85 -10.37 -10.94
CA TRP A 404 13.34 -10.67 -9.59
C TRP A 404 12.30 -11.31 -8.69
N ASN A 405 11.03 -10.97 -8.84
CA ASN A 405 9.95 -11.41 -7.95
C ASN A 405 9.17 -12.62 -8.50
N LYS A 406 9.31 -12.96 -9.79
CA LYS A 406 8.62 -14.12 -10.37
C LYS A 406 9.16 -15.42 -9.77
N ALA A 407 8.28 -16.21 -9.17
CA ALA A 407 8.55 -17.50 -8.56
C ALA A 407 7.85 -18.63 -9.34
N ARG A 408 7.85 -19.85 -8.78
CA ARG A 408 7.28 -21.02 -9.46
C ARG A 408 5.76 -20.95 -9.61
N TYR A 409 5.07 -20.40 -8.62
CA TYR A 409 3.60 -20.40 -8.53
C TYR A 409 3.00 -18.99 -8.37
N GLY A 410 3.73 -17.94 -8.77
CA GLY A 410 3.25 -16.55 -8.64
C GLY A 410 4.41 -15.56 -8.49
N TYR A 411 4.16 -14.45 -7.82
CA TYR A 411 5.14 -13.41 -7.51
C TYR A 411 5.35 -13.30 -6.01
N THR A 412 6.61 -13.16 -5.58
CA THR A 412 7.00 -13.11 -4.16
C THR A 412 7.73 -11.84 -3.82
N ASP A 413 7.61 -11.42 -2.58
CA ASP A 413 8.51 -10.50 -1.90
C ASP A 413 10.00 -10.92 -1.94
N LEU A 414 10.89 -9.97 -1.67
CA LEU A 414 12.33 -10.19 -1.61
C LEU A 414 12.84 -10.07 -0.18
N ALA A 415 13.60 -11.08 0.26
CA ALA A 415 14.30 -11.09 1.54
C ALA A 415 15.59 -10.26 1.52
N ASP A 416 16.20 -10.05 0.35
CA ASP A 416 17.41 -9.24 0.19
C ASP A 416 17.55 -8.74 -1.26
N ILE A 417 17.38 -7.43 -1.45
CA ILE A 417 17.57 -6.77 -2.75
C ILE A 417 19.03 -6.48 -3.07
N THR A 418 19.96 -6.64 -2.13
CA THR A 418 21.38 -6.31 -2.32
C THR A 418 22.22 -7.50 -2.77
N SER A 419 21.67 -8.72 -2.72
CA SER A 419 22.33 -9.92 -3.23
C SER A 419 22.24 -10.04 -4.76
N ASP A 420 23.18 -10.78 -5.37
CA ASP A 420 23.17 -11.12 -6.79
C ASP A 420 23.32 -12.65 -6.99
N PRO A 421 22.28 -13.36 -7.45
CA PRO A 421 20.92 -12.85 -7.71
C PRO A 421 20.22 -12.37 -6.43
N LYS A 422 19.20 -11.51 -6.56
CA LYS A 422 18.35 -11.08 -5.43
C LYS A 422 17.71 -12.28 -4.75
N ARG A 423 17.63 -12.29 -3.42
CA ARG A 423 17.07 -13.41 -2.66
C ARG A 423 15.58 -13.22 -2.45
N GLN A 424 14.80 -14.14 -2.99
CA GLN A 424 13.36 -14.23 -2.76
C GLN A 424 13.04 -14.64 -1.32
N ALA A 425 11.94 -14.11 -0.78
CA ALA A 425 11.27 -14.67 0.38
C ALA A 425 10.23 -15.71 -0.13
N ASP A 426 9.05 -15.80 0.47
CA ASP A 426 8.02 -16.78 0.06
C ASP A 426 6.62 -16.32 0.49
N HIS A 427 6.24 -15.13 0.04
CA HIS A 427 4.96 -14.51 0.34
C HIS A 427 4.51 -13.64 -0.84
N CYS A 428 3.31 -13.91 -1.34
CA CYS A 428 2.60 -13.00 -2.24
C CYS A 428 1.57 -12.24 -1.39
N PRO A 429 1.79 -10.95 -1.08
CA PRO A 429 0.82 -10.16 -0.34
C PRO A 429 -0.50 -10.00 -1.11
N GLY A 430 -1.59 -9.86 -0.36
CA GLY A 430 -2.94 -9.60 -0.90
C GLY A 430 -2.97 -8.42 -1.87
N TYR A 431 -2.38 -7.28 -1.48
CA TYR A 431 -2.36 -6.06 -2.30
C TYR A 431 -1.80 -6.26 -3.70
N TRP A 432 -0.90 -7.22 -3.92
CA TRP A 432 -0.35 -7.48 -5.26
C TRP A 432 -1.44 -7.74 -6.31
N TRP A 433 -2.55 -8.33 -5.87
CA TRP A 433 -3.69 -8.69 -6.68
C TRP A 433 -4.60 -7.51 -7.03
N SER A 434 -4.61 -6.47 -6.19
CA SER A 434 -5.43 -5.27 -6.37
C SER A 434 -4.65 -4.09 -6.94
N GLU A 435 -3.35 -3.97 -6.65
CA GLU A 435 -2.63 -2.72 -6.81
C GLU A 435 -1.75 -2.67 -8.07
N GLN A 436 -0.46 -3.01 -7.97
CA GLN A 436 0.50 -2.74 -9.04
C GLN A 436 0.16 -3.42 -10.37
N MET A 437 -0.44 -4.61 -10.36
CA MET A 437 -0.88 -5.26 -11.61
C MET A 437 -2.00 -4.46 -12.29
N LYS A 438 -2.91 -3.89 -11.51
CA LYS A 438 -3.94 -2.96 -11.98
C LYS A 438 -3.32 -1.65 -12.46
N TYR A 439 -2.40 -1.05 -11.70
CA TYR A 439 -1.70 0.18 -12.09
C TYR A 439 -0.93 0.02 -13.41
N TYR A 440 -0.15 -1.06 -13.58
CA TYR A 440 0.53 -1.34 -14.84
C TYR A 440 -0.46 -1.50 -16.00
N TYR A 441 -1.52 -2.28 -15.79
CA TYR A 441 -2.50 -2.52 -16.84
C TYR A 441 -3.22 -1.22 -17.25
N LEU A 442 -3.64 -0.40 -16.28
CA LEU A 442 -4.29 0.87 -16.56
C LEU A 442 -3.34 1.86 -17.24
N LEU A 443 -2.06 1.88 -16.87
CA LEU A 443 -1.05 2.68 -17.55
C LEU A 443 -0.84 2.25 -19.00
N PHE A 444 -0.91 0.95 -19.32
CA PHE A 444 -0.47 0.44 -20.62
C PHE A 444 -1.59 0.09 -21.62
N SER A 445 -2.76 -0.29 -21.12
CA SER A 445 -3.81 -0.93 -21.95
C SER A 445 -4.72 0.05 -22.68
N ASP A 446 -4.91 1.26 -22.14
CA ASP A 446 -5.98 2.18 -22.54
C ASP A 446 -7.35 1.45 -22.60
N THR A 447 -7.61 0.59 -21.62
CA THR A 447 -8.79 -0.31 -21.60
C THR A 447 -10.11 0.47 -21.68
N PRO A 448 -11.07 0.06 -22.52
CA PRO A 448 -12.37 0.72 -22.60
C PRO A 448 -13.25 0.49 -21.36
N ARG A 449 -12.86 -0.44 -20.48
CA ARG A 449 -13.58 -0.80 -19.25
C ARG A 449 -13.38 0.19 -18.10
N PHE A 450 -12.49 1.16 -18.26
CA PHE A 450 -12.17 2.15 -17.22
C PHE A 450 -12.29 3.58 -17.77
N ASP A 451 -12.96 4.45 -17.02
CA ASP A 451 -13.10 5.86 -17.33
C ASP A 451 -11.94 6.66 -16.75
N TYR A 452 -10.87 6.80 -17.53
CA TYR A 452 -9.70 7.59 -17.15
C TYR A 452 -9.96 9.08 -16.90
N SER A 453 -11.15 9.61 -17.22
CA SER A 453 -11.52 11.01 -16.94
C SER A 453 -12.37 11.18 -15.68
N ARG A 454 -13.06 10.11 -15.25
CA ARG A 454 -13.93 10.09 -14.08
C ARG A 454 -13.76 8.78 -13.35
N ASN A 455 -12.72 8.71 -12.53
CA ASN A 455 -12.37 7.52 -11.77
C ASN A 455 -11.95 7.86 -10.34
N TYR A 456 -11.88 6.80 -9.55
CA TYR A 456 -11.31 6.77 -8.22
C TYR A 456 -10.84 5.34 -7.91
N LEU A 457 -9.60 5.22 -7.42
CA LEU A 457 -9.05 4.01 -6.83
C LEU A 457 -8.78 4.31 -5.35
N SER A 458 -9.09 3.38 -4.45
CA SER A 458 -8.72 3.50 -3.04
C SER A 458 -7.21 3.35 -2.84
N THR A 459 -6.73 3.56 -1.61
CA THR A 459 -5.34 3.25 -1.19
C THR A 459 -4.95 1.78 -1.40
N GLU A 460 -5.92 0.87 -1.56
CA GLU A 460 -5.68 -0.55 -1.86
C GLU A 460 -5.95 -0.84 -3.35
N GLY A 461 -5.99 0.19 -4.20
CA GLY A 461 -6.23 0.08 -5.63
C GLY A 461 -7.68 -0.26 -6.03
N ASP A 462 -8.62 -0.35 -5.08
CA ASP A 462 -10.01 -0.72 -5.38
C ASP A 462 -10.74 0.34 -6.22
N VAL A 463 -11.28 -0.06 -7.36
CA VAL A 463 -12.03 0.86 -8.22
C VAL A 463 -13.44 1.12 -7.64
N LEU A 464 -13.63 2.21 -6.89
CA LEU A 464 -14.97 2.62 -6.41
C LEU A 464 -15.68 3.60 -7.37
N LEU A 465 -14.98 4.14 -8.36
CA LEU A 465 -15.56 4.92 -9.46
C LEU A 465 -14.77 4.70 -10.75
N GLY A 466 -15.48 4.60 -11.87
CA GLY A 466 -14.88 4.63 -13.20
C GLY A 466 -15.08 3.37 -14.04
N PHE A 467 -15.75 2.33 -13.55
CA PHE A 467 -16.10 1.21 -14.42
C PHE A 467 -17.02 1.63 -15.57
N ARG A 468 -16.66 1.20 -16.77
CA ARG A 468 -17.48 1.33 -17.98
C ARG A 468 -17.99 -0.05 -18.37
N HIS A 469 -19.21 -0.32 -17.95
CA HIS A 469 -19.97 -1.47 -18.42
C HIS A 469 -20.22 -1.27 -19.92
N GLY A 470 -19.97 -2.30 -20.72
CA GLY A 470 -20.14 -2.22 -22.17
C GLY A 470 -21.51 -1.64 -22.54
N ARG A 471 -21.54 -0.86 -23.62
CA ARG A 471 -22.76 -0.67 -24.43
C ARG A 471 -22.97 -1.90 -25.29
#